data_AF-A0A2E0U4M4-F1
#
_entry.id   AF-A0A2E0U4M4-F1
#
_cell.length_a   1.000
_cell.length_b   1.000
_cell.length_c   1.000
_cell.angle_alpha   90.00
_cell.angle_beta   90.00
_cell.angle_gamma   90.00
#
_symmetry.space_group_name_H-M   'P 1'
#
loop_
_entity.id
_entity.type
_entity.pdbx_description
1 polymer ?
#
loop_
_entity_poly.entity_id
_entity_poly.type
_entity_poly.pdbx_seq_one_letter_code
_entity_poly.pdbx_strand_id
1 'polypeptide(L)'
;MRIALMAVFAGLMLSGCAAPAPTNGPGPGNGGGNLSIEEQRQRSLEAIDQRACRAMGGDVRQEGMLGMYRCVVPFADAGQICRDSSECMGQCRTSDDVTNYNAAPGSQVGACQVNDSPFGCYGTVENGTAQAMLCVD
;
A
#
# COMPACT_ATOMS: atom_id res chain seq x y z
N MET A 1 -15.31 -55.87 -67.74
CA MET A 1 -15.91 -54.62 -68.27
C MET A 1 -16.68 -53.98 -67.13
N ARG A 2 -16.45 -52.77 -66.62
CA ARG A 2 -15.61 -51.60 -66.92
C ARG A 2 -15.59 -50.76 -65.60
N ILE A 3 -14.41 -50.33 -65.13
CA ILE A 3 -14.03 -48.92 -64.75
C ILE A 3 -14.93 -48.23 -63.69
N ALA A 4 -14.53 -47.54 -62.61
CA ALA A 4 -13.29 -46.95 -62.08
C ALA A 4 -13.49 -46.76 -60.56
N LEU A 5 -12.45 -46.89 -59.73
CA LEU A 5 -11.71 -45.76 -59.13
C LEU A 5 -12.58 -44.58 -58.68
N MET A 6 -12.88 -44.50 -57.38
CA MET A 6 -12.99 -43.22 -56.67
C MET A 6 -12.52 -43.40 -55.23
N ALA A 7 -11.30 -42.92 -55.00
CA ALA A 7 -10.73 -42.70 -53.68
C ALA A 7 -11.63 -41.71 -52.92
N VAL A 8 -12.10 -42.08 -51.74
CA VAL A 8 -12.71 -41.12 -50.82
C VAL A 8 -11.90 -41.15 -49.52
N PHE A 9 -11.21 -40.04 -49.35
CA PHE A 9 -10.37 -39.61 -48.24
C PHE A 9 -10.85 -40.06 -46.87
N ALA A 10 -9.95 -40.72 -46.14
CA ALA A 10 -10.02 -40.87 -44.69
C ALA A 10 -9.83 -39.49 -44.04
N GLY A 11 -10.95 -38.81 -43.76
CA GLY A 11 -10.98 -37.58 -42.97
C GLY A 11 -10.89 -37.90 -41.48
N LEU A 12 -9.67 -37.93 -40.95
CA LEU A 12 -9.39 -37.95 -39.52
C LEU A 12 -9.88 -36.63 -38.89
N MET A 13 -11.08 -36.62 -38.33
CA MET A 13 -11.60 -35.47 -37.58
C MET A 13 -11.00 -35.49 -36.16
N LEU A 14 -9.88 -34.80 -35.96
CA LEU A 14 -9.42 -34.43 -34.62
C LEU A 14 -10.43 -33.42 -34.04
N SER A 15 -11.28 -33.86 -33.12
CA SER A 15 -12.06 -32.93 -32.28
C SER A 15 -11.13 -32.26 -31.28
N GLY A 16 -10.60 -31.08 -31.63
CA GLY A 16 -9.94 -30.21 -30.67
C GLY A 16 -10.96 -29.67 -29.67
N CYS A 17 -10.83 -30.06 -28.39
CA CYS A 17 -11.48 -29.34 -27.31
C CYS A 17 -10.79 -27.97 -27.20
N ALA A 18 -11.40 -26.93 -27.76
CA ALA A 18 -11.03 -25.56 -27.41
C ALA A 18 -11.49 -25.30 -25.97
N ALA A 19 -10.55 -25.31 -25.02
CA ALA A 19 -10.80 -24.72 -23.71
C ALA A 19 -11.14 -23.23 -23.92
N PRO A 20 -12.15 -22.66 -23.24
CA PRO A 20 -12.33 -21.22 -23.26
C PRO A 20 -11.04 -20.59 -22.75
N ALA A 21 -10.47 -19.67 -23.53
CA ALA A 21 -9.38 -18.84 -23.07
C ALA A 21 -9.81 -18.21 -21.73
N PRO A 22 -8.91 -18.11 -20.72
CA PRO A 22 -9.22 -17.28 -19.58
C PRO A 22 -9.56 -15.91 -20.15
N THR A 23 -10.81 -15.49 -19.96
CA THR A 23 -11.13 -14.08 -20.10
C THR A 23 -10.22 -13.42 -19.10
N ASN A 24 -9.13 -12.82 -19.58
CA ASN A 24 -8.49 -11.75 -18.85
C ASN A 24 -9.65 -10.77 -18.64
N GLY A 25 -10.23 -10.80 -17.43
CA GLY A 25 -10.91 -9.63 -16.89
C GLY A 25 -9.94 -8.46 -17.04
N PRO A 26 -10.42 -7.21 -16.94
CA PRO A 26 -9.51 -6.08 -16.99
C PRO A 26 -8.36 -6.39 -16.03
N GLY A 27 -7.15 -6.63 -16.59
CA GLY A 27 -5.96 -6.64 -15.78
C GLY A 27 -5.89 -5.30 -15.06
N PRO A 28 -5.04 -5.13 -14.04
CA PRO A 28 -4.76 -3.80 -13.53
C PRO A 28 -4.21 -2.98 -14.70
N GLY A 29 -5.11 -2.30 -15.38
CA GLY A 29 -4.84 -1.50 -16.56
C GLY A 29 -3.95 -0.40 -16.07
N ASN A 30 -2.83 -0.22 -16.77
CA ASN A 30 -2.01 0.96 -16.68
C ASN A 30 -2.87 2.16 -17.10
N GLY A 31 -3.62 2.71 -16.15
CA GLY A 31 -4.60 3.79 -16.33
C GLY A 31 -3.97 5.17 -16.16
N GLY A 32 -2.74 5.33 -16.62
CA GLY A 32 -2.09 6.64 -16.74
C GLY A 32 -2.69 7.40 -17.91
N GLY A 33 -3.87 7.99 -17.71
CA GLY A 33 -4.48 8.88 -18.71
C GLY A 33 -5.87 9.37 -18.33
N ASN A 34 -5.94 10.64 -17.89
CA ASN A 34 -7.12 11.51 -17.83
C ASN A 34 -8.25 11.18 -16.83
N LEU A 35 -7.95 10.69 -15.63
CA LEU A 35 -8.93 10.77 -14.53
C LEU A 35 -8.82 12.13 -13.85
N SER A 36 -9.96 12.79 -13.62
CA SER A 36 -10.03 13.92 -12.72
C SER A 36 -9.53 13.52 -11.32
N ILE A 37 -9.04 14.49 -10.55
CA ILE A 37 -8.56 14.22 -9.18
C ILE A 37 -9.68 13.63 -8.33
N GLU A 38 -10.93 14.04 -8.54
CA GLU A 38 -12.08 13.48 -7.81
C GLU A 38 -12.32 12.01 -8.13
N GLU A 39 -12.24 11.62 -9.40
CA GLU A 39 -12.34 10.21 -9.79
C GLU A 39 -11.19 9.37 -9.19
N GLN A 40 -10.00 9.95 -9.05
CA GLN A 40 -8.89 9.26 -8.40
C GLN A 40 -9.17 9.04 -6.91
N ARG A 41 -9.64 10.07 -6.18
CA ARG A 41 -10.00 9.93 -4.76
C ARG A 41 -11.10 8.90 -4.57
N GLN A 42 -12.15 8.95 -5.38
CA GLN A 42 -13.25 7.99 -5.30
C GLN A 42 -12.75 6.55 -5.52
N ARG A 43 -11.87 6.32 -6.50
CA ARG A 43 -11.25 5.00 -6.72
C ARG A 43 -10.41 4.53 -5.52
N SER A 44 -9.67 5.44 -4.87
CA SER A 44 -8.91 5.08 -3.68
C SER A 44 -9.81 4.69 -2.50
N LEU A 45 -10.97 5.33 -2.35
CA LEU A 45 -11.95 4.95 -1.34
C LEU A 45 -12.55 3.56 -1.63
N GLU A 46 -12.91 3.30 -2.88
CA GLU A 46 -13.49 2.03 -3.33
C GLU A 46 -12.52 0.85 -3.20
N ALA A 47 -11.21 1.11 -3.29
CA ALA A 47 -10.17 0.10 -3.13
C ALA A 47 -9.98 -0.37 -1.67
N ILE A 48 -10.57 0.32 -0.68
CA ILE A 48 -10.39 0.02 0.74
C ILE A 48 -11.54 -0.87 1.24
N ASP A 49 -11.19 -2.01 1.85
CA ASP A 49 -12.14 -2.73 2.71
C ASP A 49 -12.33 -1.97 4.02
N GLN A 50 -13.36 -1.13 4.04
CA GLN A 50 -13.65 -0.27 5.19
C GLN A 50 -14.05 -1.07 6.45
N ARG A 51 -14.63 -2.26 6.29
CA ARG A 51 -15.01 -3.09 7.44
C ARG A 51 -13.77 -3.69 8.07
N ALA A 52 -12.85 -4.22 7.26
CA ALA A 52 -11.56 -4.70 7.74
C ALA A 52 -10.74 -3.58 8.38
N CYS A 53 -10.73 -2.38 7.77
CA CYS A 53 -10.05 -1.22 8.34
C CYS A 53 -10.51 -0.92 9.77
N ARG A 54 -11.83 -0.78 9.96
CA ARG A 54 -12.42 -0.54 11.28
C ARG A 54 -12.20 -1.70 12.25
N ALA A 55 -12.18 -2.95 11.78
CA ALA A 55 -11.94 -4.11 12.62
C ALA A 55 -10.52 -4.13 13.24
N MET A 56 -9.55 -3.49 12.58
CA MET A 56 -8.20 -3.30 13.11
C MET A 56 -8.06 -2.00 13.92
N GLY A 57 -9.16 -1.29 14.19
CA GLY A 57 -9.14 0.01 14.88
C GLY A 57 -8.68 1.18 14.02
N GLY A 58 -8.60 0.99 12.68
CA GLY A 58 -8.21 2.03 11.74
C GLY A 58 -9.35 2.96 11.35
N ASP A 59 -8.97 4.10 10.77
CA ASP A 59 -9.86 5.11 10.22
C ASP A 59 -9.63 5.28 8.72
N VAL A 60 -10.73 5.42 7.96
CA VAL A 60 -10.66 5.64 6.50
C VAL A 60 -10.76 7.14 6.25
N ARG A 61 -9.64 7.74 5.87
CA ARG A 61 -9.53 9.20 5.73
C ARG A 61 -8.62 9.60 4.57
N GLN A 62 -8.76 10.84 4.14
CA GLN A 62 -7.91 11.43 3.10
C GLN A 62 -6.56 11.82 3.69
N GLU A 63 -5.49 11.53 2.95
CA GLU A 63 -4.11 11.85 3.35
C GLU A 63 -3.33 12.44 2.16
N GLY A 64 -2.28 13.21 2.47
CA GLY A 64 -1.44 13.92 1.49
C GLY A 64 -2.17 15.04 0.74
N MET A 65 -1.47 15.84 -0.08
CA MET A 65 -2.09 16.95 -0.82
C MET A 65 -3.05 16.46 -1.90
N LEU A 66 -2.83 15.26 -2.47
CA LEU A 66 -3.77 14.68 -3.41
C LEU A 66 -5.10 14.27 -2.74
N GLY A 67 -5.10 14.08 -1.41
CA GLY A 67 -6.30 13.74 -0.64
C GLY A 67 -6.83 12.35 -0.97
N MET A 68 -5.94 11.41 -1.24
CA MET A 68 -6.31 10.03 -1.53
C MET A 68 -6.75 9.35 -0.24
N TYR A 69 -7.78 8.52 -0.31
CA TYR A 69 -8.24 7.77 0.85
C TYR A 69 -7.25 6.66 1.19
N ARG A 70 -7.00 6.49 2.50
CA ARG A 70 -6.24 5.38 3.07
C ARG A 70 -6.95 4.86 4.31
N CYS A 71 -6.77 3.58 4.59
CA CYS A 71 -7.00 3.06 5.93
C CYS A 71 -5.76 3.38 6.77
N VAL A 72 -5.90 4.22 7.79
CA VAL A 72 -4.83 4.57 8.72
C VAL A 72 -5.04 3.81 10.02
N VAL A 73 -4.07 3.00 10.42
CA VAL A 73 -4.17 2.07 11.55
C VAL A 73 -3.21 2.50 12.66
N PRO A 74 -3.67 2.63 13.92
CA PRO A 74 -2.78 2.93 15.04
C PRO A 74 -1.80 1.78 15.30
N PHE A 75 -0.58 2.10 15.71
CA PHE A 75 0.35 1.09 16.21
C PHE A 75 0.05 0.77 17.68
N ALA A 76 0.28 -0.47 18.09
CA ALA A 76 -0.02 -0.92 19.46
C ALA A 76 0.93 -0.30 20.50
N ASP A 77 2.10 0.14 20.07
CA ASP A 77 3.14 0.80 20.88
C ASP A 77 3.16 2.33 20.69
N ALA A 78 2.13 2.91 20.08
CA ALA A 78 2.00 4.34 19.86
C ALA A 78 2.35 5.16 21.12
N GLY A 79 3.29 6.10 20.99
CA GLY A 79 3.70 7.00 22.07
C GLY A 79 4.69 6.41 23.09
N GLN A 80 5.04 5.13 23.00
CA GLN A 80 6.06 4.55 23.88
C GLN A 80 7.42 5.20 23.66
N ILE A 81 8.18 5.41 24.74
CA ILE A 81 9.52 6.01 24.67
C ILE A 81 10.46 5.05 23.95
N CYS A 82 11.23 5.58 22.99
CA CYS A 82 12.17 4.81 22.19
C CYS A 82 13.49 5.57 21.97
N ARG A 83 14.56 4.83 21.65
CA ARG A 83 15.86 5.39 21.23
C ARG A 83 16.24 5.05 19.80
N ASP A 84 15.55 4.09 19.20
CA ASP A 84 15.76 3.65 17.84
C ASP A 84 14.46 3.06 17.28
N SER A 85 14.30 3.05 15.95
CA SER A 85 13.09 2.49 15.33
C SER A 85 13.00 0.96 15.49
N SER A 86 14.11 0.27 15.78
CA SER A 86 14.10 -1.16 16.12
C SER A 86 13.34 -1.48 17.43
N GLU A 87 13.06 -0.47 18.25
CA GLU A 87 12.26 -0.60 19.47
C GLU A 87 10.75 -0.38 19.22
N CYS A 88 10.37 -0.01 17.99
CA CYS A 88 8.99 0.31 17.63
C CYS A 88 8.44 -0.59 16.50
N MET A 89 7.12 -0.73 16.42
CA MET A 89 6.42 -1.32 15.28
C MET A 89 6.51 -0.43 14.03
N GLY A 90 6.65 0.87 14.24
CA GLY A 90 6.89 1.89 13.21
C GLY A 90 8.21 2.61 13.43
N GLN A 91 8.22 3.93 13.25
CA GLN A 91 9.40 4.74 13.47
C GLN A 91 9.49 5.23 14.92
N CYS A 92 10.71 5.32 15.44
CA CYS A 92 10.98 6.15 16.61
C CYS A 92 11.08 7.61 16.17
N ARG A 93 10.12 8.44 16.55
CA ARG A 93 10.01 9.83 16.08
C ARG A 93 10.33 10.82 17.19
N THR A 94 10.91 11.97 16.82
CA THR A 94 11.01 13.11 17.74
C THR A 94 9.60 13.54 18.15
N SER A 95 9.42 13.86 19.43
CA SER A 95 8.14 14.35 19.97
C SER A 95 8.43 15.49 20.94
N ASP A 96 7.63 16.55 20.87
CA ASP A 96 7.79 17.74 21.72
C ASP A 96 7.68 17.41 23.22
N ASP A 97 6.98 16.33 23.57
CA ASP A 97 6.79 15.90 24.96
C ASP A 97 8.04 15.23 25.57
N VAL A 98 8.91 14.64 24.75
CA VAL A 98 10.01 13.78 25.22
C VAL A 98 11.38 14.11 24.63
N THR A 99 11.43 14.74 23.46
CA THR A 99 12.68 15.05 22.77
C THR A 99 13.29 16.33 23.30
N ASN A 100 14.43 16.20 23.98
CA ASN A 100 15.23 17.34 24.42
C ASN A 100 16.28 17.68 23.38
N TYR A 101 16.05 18.63 22.48
CA TYR A 101 17.02 19.01 21.45
C TYR A 101 18.38 19.53 21.97
N ASN A 102 18.50 19.80 23.28
CA ASN A 102 19.75 20.16 23.94
C ASN A 102 20.47 18.98 24.62
N ALA A 103 19.93 17.76 24.58
CA ALA A 103 20.59 16.64 25.23
C ALA A 103 21.91 16.28 24.52
N ALA A 104 22.80 15.65 25.27
CA ALA A 104 24.06 15.16 24.71
C ALA A 104 23.80 14.18 23.55
N PRO A 105 24.68 14.15 22.52
CA PRO A 105 24.60 13.15 21.46
C PRO A 105 24.46 11.72 22.05
N GLY A 106 23.59 10.91 21.46
CA GLY A 106 23.30 9.55 21.94
C GLY A 106 22.39 9.45 23.16
N SER A 107 21.96 10.58 23.76
CA SER A 107 21.06 10.58 24.92
C SER A 107 19.61 10.90 24.58
N GLN A 108 19.30 11.21 23.31
CA GLN A 108 17.95 11.54 22.88
C GLN A 108 17.00 10.37 23.03
N VAL A 109 15.74 10.71 23.25
CA VAL A 109 14.61 9.79 23.19
C VAL A 109 13.54 10.40 22.29
N GLY A 110 12.82 9.51 21.62
CA GLY A 110 11.63 9.82 20.87
C GLY A 110 10.42 9.11 21.44
N ALA A 111 9.35 9.12 20.68
CA ALA A 111 8.15 8.34 20.90
C ALA A 111 7.87 7.47 19.66
N CYS A 112 7.42 6.24 19.88
CA CYS A 112 7.00 5.37 18.79
C CYS A 112 5.84 6.02 18.03
N GLN A 113 5.92 5.96 16.71
CA GLN A 113 4.96 6.52 15.77
C GLN A 113 3.52 6.11 16.13
N VAL A 114 2.59 7.05 16.00
CA VAL A 114 1.20 6.84 16.46
C VAL A 114 0.37 5.91 15.57
N ASN A 115 0.62 5.91 14.26
CA ASN A 115 -0.11 5.12 13.27
C ASN A 115 0.74 4.96 12.00
N ASP A 116 0.29 4.12 11.07
CA ASP A 116 0.98 3.83 9.81
C ASP A 116 0.91 4.96 8.76
N SER A 117 0.48 6.17 9.12
CA SER A 117 0.55 7.30 8.19
C SER A 117 2.00 7.76 8.00
N PRO A 118 2.49 7.82 6.75
CA PRO A 118 3.79 8.40 6.44
C PRO A 118 3.74 9.93 6.39
N PHE A 119 2.56 10.55 6.39
CA PHE A 119 2.39 11.98 6.13
C PHE A 119 2.65 12.85 7.36
N GLY A 120 2.95 14.12 7.09
CA GLY A 120 3.26 15.13 8.10
C GLY A 120 4.75 15.40 8.24
N CYS A 121 5.10 16.30 9.16
CA CYS A 121 6.48 16.65 9.47
C CYS A 121 6.94 15.95 10.75
N TYR A 122 8.07 15.25 10.69
CA TYR A 122 8.64 14.52 11.82
C TYR A 122 10.15 14.37 11.68
N GLY A 123 10.88 14.29 12.79
CA GLY A 123 12.24 13.75 12.83
C GLY A 123 12.22 12.30 13.31
N THR A 124 13.23 11.51 12.96
CA THR A 124 13.46 10.19 13.57
C THR A 124 14.52 10.27 14.66
N VAL A 125 14.51 9.31 15.58
CA VAL A 125 15.59 9.10 16.54
C VAL A 125 16.27 7.77 16.20
N GLU A 126 17.58 7.82 16.00
CA GLU A 126 18.41 6.66 15.69
C GLU A 126 19.56 6.60 16.70
N ASN A 127 19.70 5.47 17.39
CA ASN A 127 20.70 5.28 18.45
C ASN A 127 20.79 6.46 19.43
N GLY A 128 19.64 6.99 19.86
CA GLY A 128 19.56 8.14 20.77
C GLY A 128 20.04 9.46 20.16
N THR A 129 20.02 9.60 18.84
CA THR A 129 20.34 10.85 18.13
C THR A 129 19.16 11.26 17.25
N ALA A 130 18.69 12.49 17.42
CA ALA A 130 17.65 13.06 16.58
C ALA A 130 18.23 13.36 15.19
N GLN A 131 17.55 12.86 14.16
CA GLN A 131 17.89 13.09 12.76
C GLN A 131 17.25 14.40 12.25
N ALA A 132 17.59 14.77 11.02
CA ALA A 132 16.97 15.90 10.35
C ALA A 132 15.44 15.70 10.23
N MET A 133 14.70 16.80 10.29
CA MET A 133 13.25 16.78 10.11
C MET A 133 12.90 16.52 8.63
N LEU A 134 11.93 15.64 8.41
CA LEU A 134 11.35 15.32 7.10
C LEU A 134 9.88 15.72 7.10
N CYS A 135 9.42 16.36 6.02
CA CYS A 135 8.01 16.62 5.77
C CYS A 135 7.56 15.81 4.55
N VAL A 136 6.59 14.91 4.75
CA VAL A 136 6.05 14.04 3.72
C VAL A 136 4.61 14.44 3.41
N ASP A 137 4.32 14.47 2.11
CA ASP A 137 3.01 14.76 1.53
C ASP A 137 2.59 13.74 0.47
#